data_AF-A0A954B1V8-F1
#
_entry.id   AF-A0A954B1V8-F1
#
_cell.length_a   1.000
_cell.length_b   1.000
_cell.length_c   1.000
_cell.angle_alpha   90.00
_cell.angle_beta   90.00
_cell.angle_gamma   90.00
#
_symmetry.space_group_name_H-M   'P 1'
#
loop_
_entity.id
_entity.type
_entity.pdbx_description
1 polymer ?
#
loop_
_entity_poly.entity_id
_entity_poly.type
_entity_poly.pdbx_seq_one_letter_code
_entity_poly.pdbx_strand_id
1 'polypeptide(L)'
;MKSFAASALAIAVLAAPVSAETHMEAQIDPSHLIIAKDIAGGNIYTDLSQVPWNDEGPLEAVLDSWEAIGEIEDIVLDRSGQMVGVVADVGGFLGIGDKHVLLPMENVRIVALSDGDDDYALVTRHSEESLKALPEVEKGWFD
;
A
#
# COMPACT_ATOMS: atom_id res chain seq x y z
N MET A 1 8.13 23.21 -56.26
CA MET A 1 8.78 22.17 -55.43
C MET A 1 8.00 20.87 -55.61
N LYS A 2 8.71 19.75 -55.45
CA LYS A 2 8.39 18.40 -55.89
C LYS A 2 7.36 17.72 -54.98
N SER A 3 6.48 16.87 -55.51
CA SER A 3 6.48 15.42 -55.21
C SER A 3 5.18 14.72 -55.67
N PHE A 4 5.37 13.46 -56.03
CA PHE A 4 4.45 12.53 -56.69
C PHE A 4 3.39 11.97 -55.73
N ALA A 5 2.20 11.70 -56.27
CA ALA A 5 1.16 10.90 -55.61
C ALA A 5 1.61 9.43 -55.52
N ALA A 6 1.73 8.90 -54.31
CA ALA A 6 1.93 7.48 -54.05
C ALA A 6 0.58 6.85 -53.66
N SER A 7 0.18 5.85 -54.43
CA SER A 7 -0.99 4.99 -54.19
C SER A 7 -0.50 3.64 -53.70
N ALA A 8 -1.02 3.15 -52.57
CA ALA A 8 -0.96 1.77 -52.06
C ALA A 8 -1.59 1.80 -50.65
N LEU A 9 -2.36 0.85 -50.13
CA LEU A 9 -2.97 -0.40 -50.57
C LEU A 9 -4.07 -0.64 -49.51
N ALA A 10 -5.34 -0.82 -49.89
CA ALA A 10 -6.38 -1.12 -48.90
C ALA A 10 -6.29 -2.61 -48.52
N ILE A 11 -5.90 -2.91 -47.28
CA ILE A 11 -5.98 -4.26 -46.72
C ILE A 11 -7.43 -4.47 -46.28
N ALA A 12 -8.20 -5.20 -47.08
CA ALA A 12 -9.49 -5.72 -46.65
C ALA A 12 -9.27 -6.92 -45.74
N VAL A 13 -9.43 -6.73 -44.42
CA VAL A 13 -9.47 -7.84 -43.46
C VAL A 13 -10.83 -8.52 -43.60
N LEU A 14 -10.84 -9.73 -44.19
CA LEU A 14 -12.02 -10.60 -44.19
C LEU A 14 -12.24 -11.11 -42.76
N ALA A 15 -13.39 -10.74 -42.18
CA ALA A 15 -13.81 -11.19 -40.86
C ALA A 15 -14.15 -12.69 -40.91
N ALA A 16 -13.34 -13.52 -40.26
CA ALA A 16 -13.79 -14.80 -39.74
C ALA A 16 -14.34 -14.56 -38.32
N PRO A 17 -15.47 -15.17 -37.91
CA PRO A 17 -15.92 -15.08 -36.53
C PRO A 17 -14.96 -15.91 -35.67
N VAL A 18 -13.96 -15.24 -35.10
CA VAL A 18 -13.26 -15.78 -33.92
C VAL A 18 -14.28 -15.71 -32.79
N SER A 19 -14.63 -16.88 -32.24
CA SER A 19 -15.43 -16.98 -31.03
C SER A 19 -14.93 -15.95 -30.02
N ALA A 20 -15.80 -15.04 -29.61
CA ALA A 20 -15.50 -14.01 -28.63
C ALA A 20 -15.13 -14.69 -27.32
N GLU A 21 -13.85 -14.98 -27.12
CA GLU A 21 -13.28 -15.03 -25.79
C GLU A 21 -13.49 -13.63 -25.24
N THR A 22 -14.44 -13.51 -24.32
CA THR A 22 -14.59 -12.36 -23.43
C THR A 22 -13.27 -12.21 -22.68
N HIS A 23 -12.33 -11.50 -23.30
CA HIS A 23 -11.21 -10.89 -22.60
C HIS A 23 -11.83 -9.84 -21.69
N MET A 24 -12.21 -10.26 -20.49
CA MET A 24 -12.24 -9.36 -19.35
C MET A 24 -10.78 -8.99 -19.08
N GLU A 25 -10.26 -8.00 -19.82
CA GLU A 25 -9.16 -7.21 -19.27
C GLU A 25 -9.74 -6.55 -18.01
N ALA A 26 -9.26 -6.98 -16.84
CA ALA A 26 -9.54 -6.29 -15.61
C ALA A 26 -9.05 -4.85 -15.80
N GLN A 27 -9.98 -3.92 -15.99
CA GLN A 27 -9.65 -2.52 -16.12
C GLN A 27 -9.17 -2.07 -14.74
N ILE A 28 -7.85 -1.95 -14.61
CA ILE A 28 -7.23 -1.44 -13.40
C ILE A 28 -7.55 0.06 -13.32
N ASP A 29 -8.35 0.47 -12.34
CA ASP A 29 -8.64 1.88 -12.09
C ASP A 29 -7.51 2.49 -11.24
N PRO A 30 -6.67 3.38 -11.80
CA PRO A 30 -5.52 3.92 -11.09
C PRO A 30 -5.87 4.68 -9.80
N SER A 31 -7.08 5.22 -9.68
CA SER A 31 -7.48 5.98 -8.48
C SER A 31 -7.69 5.11 -7.24
N HIS A 32 -7.74 3.79 -7.39
CA HIS A 32 -7.89 2.83 -6.30
C HIS A 32 -6.61 2.03 -6.04
N LEU A 33 -5.49 2.41 -6.66
CA LEU A 33 -4.20 1.75 -6.47
C LEU A 33 -3.35 2.53 -5.47
N ILE A 34 -2.67 1.79 -4.62
CA ILE A 34 -1.59 2.32 -3.78
C ILE A 34 -0.30 1.65 -4.25
N ILE A 35 0.73 2.44 -4.54
CA ILE A 35 2.03 1.90 -4.91
C ILE A 35 2.73 1.44 -3.63
N ALA A 36 3.29 0.23 -3.62
CA ALA A 36 3.98 -0.30 -2.44
C ALA A 36 5.08 0.63 -1.92
N LYS A 37 5.78 1.33 -2.83
CA LYS A 37 6.80 2.32 -2.51
C LYS A 37 6.26 3.50 -1.70
N ASP A 38 4.98 3.83 -1.87
CA ASP A 38 4.35 4.96 -1.19
C ASP A 38 3.88 4.56 0.22
N ILE A 39 3.87 3.26 0.52
CA ILE A 39 3.61 2.71 1.86
C ILE A 39 4.94 2.47 2.60
N ALA A 40 5.93 1.87 1.94
CA ALA A 40 7.23 1.61 2.53
C ALA A 40 7.95 2.93 2.86
N GLY A 41 8.50 3.04 4.07
CA GLY A 41 9.04 4.27 4.65
C GLY A 41 8.00 5.19 5.28
N GLY A 42 6.72 4.82 5.25
CA GLY A 42 5.64 5.56 5.92
C GLY A 42 5.71 5.44 7.44
N ASN A 43 5.24 6.47 8.15
CA ASN A 43 5.19 6.46 9.61
C ASN A 43 4.11 5.52 10.16
N ILE A 44 4.42 4.91 11.31
CA ILE A 44 3.47 4.13 12.11
C ILE A 44 3.06 4.96 13.31
N TYR A 45 1.75 5.17 13.44
CA TYR A 45 1.12 5.91 14.51
C TYR A 45 0.31 5.00 15.43
N THR A 46 0.24 5.36 16.71
CA THR A 46 -0.64 4.70 17.68
C THR A 46 -1.93 5.49 17.89
N ASP A 47 -3.05 4.77 17.85
CA ASP A 47 -4.38 5.24 18.23
C ASP A 47 -4.92 4.37 19.38
N LEU A 48 -4.69 4.83 20.60
CA LEU A 48 -5.22 4.20 21.81
C LEU A 48 -6.60 4.74 22.20
N SER A 49 -7.24 5.53 21.32
CA SER A 49 -8.58 6.04 21.58
C SER A 49 -9.63 4.93 21.50
N GLN A 50 -10.76 5.14 22.16
CA GLN A 50 -11.91 4.24 22.09
C GLN A 50 -12.80 4.53 20.87
N VAL A 51 -12.33 5.38 19.95
CA VAL A 51 -13.09 5.75 18.75
C VAL A 51 -13.06 4.57 17.78
N PRO A 52 -14.23 4.07 17.34
CA PRO A 52 -14.30 3.06 16.30
C PRO A 52 -13.64 3.57 15.03
N TRP A 53 -12.82 2.72 14.41
CA TRP A 53 -12.33 2.93 13.07
C TRP A 53 -13.48 2.70 12.09
N ASN A 54 -14.21 3.75 11.73
CA ASN A 54 -15.23 3.72 10.68
C ASN A 54 -14.90 4.75 9.60
N ASP A 55 -15.54 4.60 8.44
CA ASP A 55 -15.36 5.51 7.29
C ASP A 55 -16.12 6.85 7.48
N GLU A 56 -16.68 7.08 8.68
CA GLU A 56 -17.55 8.22 8.98
C GLU A 56 -16.89 9.24 9.95
N GLY A 57 -15.70 8.94 10.47
CA GLY A 57 -14.95 9.84 11.36
C GLY A 57 -13.93 10.70 10.59
N PRO A 58 -13.75 11.98 10.95
CA PRO A 58 -12.75 12.83 10.31
C PRO A 58 -11.34 12.30 10.63
N LEU A 59 -10.64 11.79 9.61
CA LEU A 59 -9.26 11.35 9.73
C LEU A 59 -8.36 12.48 10.28
N GLU A 60 -8.62 13.72 9.87
CA GLU A 60 -7.89 14.94 10.28
C GLU A 60 -7.85 15.16 11.80
N ALA A 61 -8.98 15.02 12.51
CA ALA A 61 -9.02 15.24 13.96
C ALA A 61 -8.27 14.14 14.74
N VAL A 62 -8.08 12.99 14.10
CA VAL A 62 -7.47 11.81 14.68
C VAL A 62 -5.93 11.89 14.51
N LEU A 63 -5.44 12.47 13.40
CA LEU A 63 -4.02 12.73 13.13
C LEU A 63 -3.33 13.59 14.21
N ASP A 64 -3.96 14.65 14.69
CA ASP A 64 -3.37 15.57 15.69
C ASP A 64 -3.09 14.91 17.05
N SER A 65 -3.75 13.79 17.35
CA SER A 65 -3.63 13.06 18.61
C SER A 65 -2.65 11.88 18.56
N TRP A 66 -2.15 11.57 17.38
CA TRP A 66 -1.34 10.39 17.14
C TRP A 66 0.13 10.60 17.47
N GLU A 67 0.70 9.61 18.14
CA GLU A 67 2.14 9.54 18.41
C GLU A 67 2.79 8.57 17.42
N ALA A 68 3.86 9.02 16.75
CA ALA A 68 4.65 8.17 15.88
C ALA A 68 5.51 7.22 16.73
N ILE A 69 5.39 5.92 16.46
CA ILE A 69 6.03 4.85 17.23
C ILE A 69 6.99 3.97 16.39
N GLY A 70 7.07 4.23 15.08
CA GLY A 70 7.89 3.45 14.17
C GLY A 70 7.72 3.84 12.70
N GLU A 71 8.31 3.03 11.84
CA GLU A 71 8.31 3.17 10.37
C GLU A 71 7.95 1.83 9.71
N ILE A 72 7.36 1.87 8.52
CA ILE A 72 7.04 0.70 7.72
C ILE A 72 8.29 0.30 6.91
N GLU A 73 8.95 -0.80 7.24
CA GLU A 73 10.11 -1.31 6.48
C GLU A 73 9.67 -1.98 5.18
N ASP A 74 8.64 -2.85 5.24
CA ASP A 74 8.17 -3.58 4.06
C ASP A 74 6.70 -4.01 4.16
N ILE A 75 6.11 -4.40 3.04
CA ILE A 75 4.78 -5.00 2.95
C ILE A 75 4.87 -6.51 2.81
N VAL A 76 3.92 -7.23 3.40
CA VAL A 76 3.85 -8.69 3.31
C VAL A 76 2.66 -9.08 2.46
N LEU A 77 2.93 -9.76 1.36
CA LEU A 77 1.94 -10.31 0.45
C LEU A 77 1.84 -11.82 0.62
N ASP A 78 0.63 -12.36 0.44
CA ASP A 78 0.46 -13.80 0.26
C ASP A 78 0.74 -14.22 -1.19
N ARG A 79 0.68 -15.54 -1.46
CA ARG A 79 0.92 -16.09 -2.81
C ARG A 79 -0.15 -15.72 -3.84
N SER A 80 -1.30 -15.19 -3.40
CA SER A 80 -2.35 -14.68 -4.28
C SER A 80 -2.12 -13.21 -4.68
N GLY A 81 -1.17 -12.54 -4.03
CA GLY A 81 -0.87 -11.12 -4.21
C GLY A 81 -1.68 -10.22 -3.28
N GLN A 82 -2.39 -10.77 -2.30
CA GLN A 82 -3.11 -9.98 -1.29
C GLN A 82 -2.13 -9.51 -0.21
N MET A 83 -2.21 -8.24 0.17
CA MET A 83 -1.49 -7.73 1.34
C MET A 83 -2.09 -8.31 2.62
N VAL A 84 -1.25 -8.99 3.40
CA VAL A 84 -1.63 -9.67 4.65
C VAL A 84 -1.01 -9.02 5.89
N GLY A 85 0.01 -8.18 5.72
CA GLY A 85 0.58 -7.38 6.80
C GLY A 85 1.69 -6.46 6.33
N VAL A 86 2.37 -5.86 7.30
CA VAL A 86 3.59 -5.07 7.09
C VAL A 86 4.67 -5.48 8.09
N VAL A 87 5.92 -5.29 7.72
CA VAL A 87 7.05 -5.31 8.65
C VAL A 87 7.23 -3.89 9.18
N ALA A 88 7.18 -3.76 10.49
CA ALA A 88 7.28 -2.50 11.20
C ALA A 88 8.58 -2.44 11.98
N ASP A 89 9.29 -1.33 11.82
CA ASP A 89 10.46 -0.99 12.62
C ASP A 89 9.98 -0.14 13.79
N VAL A 90 10.03 -0.72 14.99
CA VAL A 90 9.41 -0.15 16.19
C VAL A 90 10.48 0.32 17.17
N GLY A 91 10.44 1.62 17.47
CA GLY A 91 11.35 2.28 18.38
C GLY A 91 12.80 2.40 17.85
N GLY A 92 13.70 2.79 18.75
CA GLY A 92 15.09 3.10 18.41
C GLY A 92 15.28 4.58 18.09
N PHE A 93 16.53 5.06 18.16
CA PHE A 93 16.90 6.40 17.73
C PHE A 93 17.85 6.24 16.54
N LEU A 94 17.38 6.59 15.34
CA LEU A 94 18.17 6.52 14.10
C LEU A 94 18.64 5.11 13.70
N GLY A 95 17.76 4.11 13.78
CA GLY A 95 18.08 2.72 13.35
C GLY A 95 19.04 1.98 14.28
N ILE A 96 19.11 2.39 15.56
CA ILE A 96 19.81 1.64 16.61
C ILE A 96 18.79 1.25 17.67
N GLY A 97 18.62 -0.06 17.86
CA GLY A 97 17.71 -0.61 18.86
C GLY A 97 16.24 -0.62 18.40
N ASP A 98 16.04 -0.46 17.10
CA ASP A 98 14.81 -0.81 16.38
C ASP A 98 14.56 -2.31 16.49
N LYS A 99 13.28 -2.66 16.50
CA LYS A 99 12.83 -4.04 16.47
C LYS A 99 11.87 -4.21 15.31
N HIS A 100 12.15 -5.19 14.46
CA HIS A 100 11.31 -5.52 13.32
C HIS A 100 10.19 -6.45 13.78
N VAL A 101 8.94 -6.09 13.54
CA VAL A 101 7.76 -6.89 13.93
C VAL A 101 6.76 -6.99 12.78
N LEU A 102 6.11 -8.15 12.67
CA LEU A 102 5.05 -8.35 11.68
C LEU A 102 3.72 -7.84 12.24
N LEU A 103 3.11 -6.89 11.54
CA LEU A 103 1.78 -6.38 11.83
C LEU A 103 0.77 -6.91 10.79
N PRO A 104 -0.15 -7.79 11.20
CA PRO A 104 -1.25 -8.23 10.34
C PRO A 104 -2.14 -7.07 9.92
N MET A 105 -2.69 -7.10 8.70
CA MET A 105 -3.59 -6.07 8.18
C MET A 105 -4.86 -5.86 9.03
N GLU A 106 -5.26 -6.86 9.82
CA GLU A 106 -6.39 -6.75 10.77
C GLU A 106 -6.12 -5.81 11.95
N ASN A 107 -4.85 -5.54 12.27
CA ASN A 107 -4.44 -4.73 13.42
C ASN A 107 -4.05 -3.30 13.05
N VAL A 108 -4.17 -2.96 11.77
CA VAL A 108 -3.67 -1.71 11.21
C VAL A 108 -4.66 -1.11 10.21
N ARG A 109 -4.59 0.20 10.00
CA ARG A 109 -5.21 0.85 8.83
C ARG A 109 -4.19 1.70 8.12
N ILE A 110 -4.22 1.64 6.80
CA ILE A 110 -3.52 2.57 5.94
C ILE A 110 -4.38 3.80 5.80
N VAL A 111 -3.78 4.98 5.95
CA VAL A 111 -4.46 6.27 5.86
C VAL A 111 -3.63 7.21 5.00
N ALA A 112 -4.29 7.99 4.16
CA ALA A 112 -3.63 9.06 3.41
C ALA A 112 -3.48 10.29 4.32
N LEU A 113 -2.30 10.89 4.36
CA LEU A 113 -2.03 12.05 5.21
C LEU A 113 -2.56 13.37 4.63
N SER A 114 -2.74 13.43 3.31
CA SER A 114 -3.28 14.60 2.60
C SER A 114 -4.16 14.16 1.43
N ASP A 115 -5.16 14.98 1.10
CA ASP A 115 -5.96 14.79 -0.12
C ASP A 115 -5.10 15.03 -1.37
N GLY A 116 -4.72 13.94 -2.04
CA GLY A 116 -4.03 13.96 -3.32
C GLY A 116 -2.51 13.90 -3.29
N ASP A 117 -1.91 13.69 -2.10
CA ASP A 117 -0.50 13.30 -2.00
C ASP A 117 -0.37 11.78 -1.83
N ASP A 118 0.76 11.23 -2.30
CA ASP A 118 1.10 9.81 -2.20
C ASP A 118 1.72 9.46 -0.81
N ASP A 119 1.43 10.26 0.22
CA ASP A 119 1.97 10.07 1.56
C ASP A 119 0.99 9.25 2.41
N TYR A 120 1.33 7.98 2.59
CA TYR A 120 0.56 7.06 3.42
C TYR A 120 1.20 6.85 4.78
N ALA A 121 0.35 6.71 5.79
CA ALA A 121 0.74 6.29 7.11
C ALA A 121 -0.05 5.06 7.54
N LEU A 122 0.45 4.38 8.56
CA LEU A 122 -0.22 3.26 9.19
C LEU A 122 -0.63 3.65 10.60
N VAL A 123 -1.87 3.38 10.97
CA VAL A 123 -2.36 3.53 12.35
C VAL A 123 -2.64 2.17 12.96
N THR A 124 -2.20 1.97 14.20
CA THR A 124 -2.45 0.76 14.98
C THR A 124 -3.02 1.06 16.36
N ARG A 125 -3.77 0.12 16.95
CA ARG A 125 -4.20 0.18 18.36
C ARG A 125 -3.18 -0.38 19.34
N HIS A 126 -2.00 -0.78 18.85
CA HIS A 126 -0.90 -1.20 19.71
C HIS A 126 -0.10 0.00 20.20
N SER A 127 0.34 -0.05 21.45
CA SER A 127 1.38 0.85 21.94
C SER A 127 2.76 0.40 21.46
N GLU A 128 3.74 1.30 21.44
CA GLU A 128 5.14 0.96 21.13
C GLU A 128 5.65 -0.20 22.00
N GLU A 129 5.35 -0.19 23.31
CA GLU A 129 5.73 -1.26 24.23
C GLU A 129 5.08 -2.60 23.87
N SER A 130 3.80 -2.59 23.48
CA SER A 130 3.09 -3.80 23.04
C SER A 130 3.73 -4.38 21.78
N LEU A 131 4.14 -3.52 20.84
CA LEU A 131 4.80 -3.94 19.63
C LEU A 131 6.19 -4.52 19.93
N LYS A 132 6.96 -3.87 20.80
CA LYS A 132 8.27 -4.39 21.24
C LYS A 132 8.18 -5.74 21.94
N ALA A 133 7.02 -6.12 22.47
CA ALA A 133 6.79 -7.44 23.07
C ALA A 133 6.45 -8.54 22.06
N LEU A 134 6.13 -8.21 20.80
CA LEU A 134 5.82 -9.18 19.75
C LEU A 134 7.06 -10.00 19.35
N PRO A 135 6.89 -11.18 18.72
CA PRO A 135 8.00 -11.89 18.11
C PRO A 135 8.73 -11.01 17.09
N GLU A 136 10.06 -11.05 17.14
CA GLU A 136 10.90 -10.34 16.17
C GLU A 136 10.86 -11.05 14.82
N VAL A 137 10.80 -10.26 13.76
CA VAL A 137 11.00 -10.71 12.38
C VAL A 137 12.49 -10.54 12.10
N GLU A 138 13.22 -11.63 11.88
CA GLU A 138 14.61 -11.49 11.44
C GLU A 138 14.66 -10.92 10.03
N LYS A 139 15.57 -9.97 9.77
CA LYS A 139 15.76 -9.33 8.46
C LYS A 139 15.99 -10.32 7.31
N GLY A 140 16.38 -11.57 7.61
CA GLY A 140 16.56 -12.67 6.64
C GLY A 140 15.37 -13.64 6.53
N TRP A 141 14.23 -13.39 7.16
CA TRP A 141 13.05 -14.26 7.06
C TRP A 141 12.45 -14.28 5.64
N PHE A 142 12.78 -13.30 4.80
CA PHE A 142 12.29 -13.19 3.44
C PHE A 142 13.29 -13.62 2.35
N ASP A 143 14.50 -14.08 2.74
CA ASP A 143 15.55 -14.59 1.84
C ASP A 143 15.35 -16.07 1.42
#